data_AF-A0A1T2XCN0-F1
#
_entry.id   AF-A0A1T2XCN0-F1
#
_cell.length_a   1.000
_cell.length_b   1.000
_cell.length_c   1.000
_cell.angle_alpha   90.00
_cell.angle_beta   90.00
_cell.angle_gamma   90.00
#
_symmetry.space_group_name_H-M   'P 1'
#
loop_
_entity.id
_entity.type
_entity.pdbx_description
1 polymer ?
#
loop_
_entity_poly.entity_id
_entity_poly.type
_entity_poly.pdbx_seq_one_letter_code
_entity_poly.pdbx_strand_id
1 'polypeptide(L)'
;MNQLITIQGVRGYIDDKGTAQLHLEDLARGLGFIQRKKEYEYVRWERVHGYLADMGFPQLVGKDFVPENVFYRLSMKGESEAAISFQSKVADEILPAIRRTGTYSVPTLTPNQAMAVALQQTAEMMTRVPELESKIETVERKLDKQITLFSGEQRRLQQAINQRVCIIEPIKSERAELFRQLHRDIKNRWAVASYKDVLRQDLQGVIRYVDAWVPIKKF
;
A
#
# COMPACT_ATOMS: atom_id res chain seq x y z
N MET A 1 7.85 -35.86 7.08
CA MET A 1 8.81 -35.02 6.33
C MET A 1 8.47 -33.60 6.74
N ASN A 2 9.28 -33.01 7.61
CA ASN A 2 8.78 -31.97 8.51
C ASN A 2 9.18 -30.62 7.92
N GLN A 3 8.20 -29.75 7.69
CA GLN A 3 8.43 -28.47 7.03
C GLN A 3 9.22 -27.56 7.96
N LEU A 4 10.43 -27.15 7.52
CA LEU A 4 11.20 -26.13 8.22
C LEU A 4 10.52 -24.77 8.04
N ILE A 5 10.34 -24.05 9.14
CA ILE A 5 9.76 -22.72 9.23
C ILE A 5 10.75 -21.83 9.97
N THR A 6 10.92 -20.58 9.53
CA THR A 6 11.72 -19.57 10.25
C THR A 6 10.79 -18.49 10.78
N ILE A 7 10.76 -18.31 12.10
CA ILE A 7 9.92 -17.31 12.79
C ILE A 7 10.84 -16.38 13.57
N GLN A 8 10.76 -15.07 13.28
CA GLN A 8 11.61 -14.04 13.92
C GLN A 8 13.12 -14.35 13.92
N GLY A 9 13.61 -15.04 12.89
CA GLY A 9 15.02 -15.44 12.75
C GLY A 9 15.39 -16.77 13.40
N VAL A 10 14.50 -17.39 14.19
CA VAL A 10 14.69 -18.74 14.73
C VAL A 10 14.13 -19.78 13.74
N ARG A 11 14.99 -20.71 13.31
CA ARG A 11 14.58 -21.89 12.52
C ARG A 11 13.94 -22.94 13.43
N GLY A 12 12.90 -23.61 12.94
CA GLY A 12 12.26 -24.71 13.64
C GLY A 12 11.35 -25.55 12.74
N TYR A 13 10.79 -26.62 13.30
CA TYR A 13 9.73 -27.42 12.69
C TYR A 13 8.84 -28.02 13.78
N ILE A 14 7.66 -28.51 13.42
CA ILE A 14 6.81 -29.31 14.31
C ILE A 14 7.03 -30.78 13.98
N ASP A 15 7.25 -31.61 15.00
CA ASP A 15 7.42 -33.06 14.84
C ASP A 15 6.10 -33.84 14.79
N ASP A 16 6.17 -35.14 14.51
CA ASP A 16 5.00 -36.03 14.36
C ASP A 16 4.20 -36.21 15.67
N LYS A 17 4.67 -35.63 16.80
CA LYS A 17 3.99 -35.60 18.10
C LYS A 17 3.40 -34.22 18.42
N GLY A 18 3.46 -33.27 17.48
CA GLY A 18 3.03 -31.89 17.67
C GLY A 18 3.98 -31.04 18.52
N THR A 19 5.20 -31.52 18.80
CA THR A 19 6.19 -30.75 19.57
C THR A 19 7.00 -29.86 18.64
N ALA A 20 7.14 -28.58 18.99
CA ALA A 20 8.03 -27.68 18.27
C ALA A 20 9.51 -28.00 18.60
N GLN A 21 10.31 -28.15 17.55
CA GLN A 21 11.75 -28.38 17.57
C GLN A 21 12.44 -27.12 17.02
N LEU A 22 13.32 -26.52 17.82
CA LEU A 22 13.87 -25.18 17.60
C LEU A 22 15.39 -25.22 17.47
N HIS A 23 15.97 -24.44 16.55
CA HIS A 23 17.40 -24.50 16.23
C HIS A 23 18.26 -23.90 17.35
N LEU A 24 19.16 -24.72 17.90
CA LEU A 24 19.86 -24.44 19.15
C LEU A 24 20.82 -23.26 19.06
N GLU A 25 21.50 -23.04 17.92
CA GLU A 25 22.36 -21.86 17.75
C GLU A 25 21.54 -20.56 17.72
N ASP A 26 20.38 -20.57 17.06
CA ASP A 26 19.52 -19.40 16.88
C ASP A 26 18.98 -18.96 18.26
N LEU A 27 18.55 -19.94 19.05
CA LEU A 27 18.18 -19.76 20.45
C LEU A 27 19.36 -19.26 21.30
N ALA A 28 20.55 -19.87 21.17
CA ALA A 28 21.71 -19.51 21.98
C ALA A 28 22.17 -18.06 21.72
N ARG A 29 22.05 -17.57 20.48
CA ARG A 29 22.28 -16.16 20.13
C ARG A 29 21.21 -15.26 20.76
N GLY A 30 19.92 -15.55 20.55
CA GLY A 30 18.81 -14.76 21.11
C GLY A 30 18.81 -14.66 22.64
N LEU A 31 19.19 -15.74 23.33
CA LEU A 31 19.25 -15.82 24.80
C LEU A 31 20.53 -15.22 25.42
N GLY A 32 21.45 -14.70 24.60
CA GLY A 32 22.68 -14.07 25.08
C GLY A 32 23.79 -15.04 25.49
N PHE A 33 23.72 -16.32 25.08
CA PHE A 33 24.81 -17.29 25.30
C PHE A 33 25.94 -17.10 24.30
N ILE A 34 26.38 -15.86 24.11
CA ILE A 34 27.38 -15.43 23.13
C ILE A 34 28.58 -14.78 23.80
N GLN A 35 29.69 -14.72 23.07
CA GLN A 35 30.89 -13.99 23.42
C GLN A 35 31.42 -13.28 22.18
N ARG A 36 31.54 -11.95 22.26
CA ARG A 36 32.17 -11.13 21.23
C ARG A 36 33.68 -11.13 21.44
N LYS A 37 34.47 -11.42 20.40
CA LYS A 37 35.93 -11.45 20.43
C LYS A 37 36.48 -10.78 19.18
N LYS A 38 37.03 -9.57 19.35
CA LYS A 38 37.23 -8.60 18.27
C LYS A 38 35.89 -8.34 17.56
N GLU A 39 35.83 -8.55 16.26
CA GLU A 39 34.68 -8.32 15.38
C GLU A 39 33.70 -9.51 15.32
N TYR A 40 34.14 -10.70 15.75
CA TYR A 40 33.38 -11.94 15.62
C TYR A 40 32.57 -12.28 16.88
N GLU A 41 31.42 -12.92 16.71
CA GLU A 41 30.51 -13.31 17.78
C GLU A 41 30.25 -14.82 17.77
N TYR A 42 30.69 -15.48 18.84
CA TYR A 42 30.68 -16.93 19.01
C TYR A 42 29.67 -17.35 20.07
N VAL A 43 28.96 -18.46 19.85
CA VAL A 43 28.13 -19.09 20.90
C VAL A 43 29.03 -19.77 21.94
N ARG A 44 28.71 -19.56 23.22
CA ARG A 44 29.39 -20.14 24.39
C ARG A 44 28.92 -21.58 24.63
N TRP A 45 29.23 -22.46 23.67
CA TRP A 45 28.74 -23.84 23.64
C TRP A 45 28.96 -24.61 24.94
N GLU A 46 30.09 -24.42 25.64
CA GLU A 46 30.34 -25.01 26.96
C GLU A 46 29.23 -24.70 27.99
N ARG A 47 28.76 -23.45 28.04
CA ARG A 47 27.69 -23.01 28.96
C ARG A 47 26.32 -23.53 28.53
N VAL A 48 26.06 -23.62 27.22
CA VAL A 48 24.82 -24.23 26.68
C VAL A 48 24.78 -25.73 26.99
N HIS A 49 25.89 -26.45 26.75
CA HIS A 49 26.00 -27.88 27.02
C HIS A 49 25.95 -28.20 28.51
N GLY A 50 26.57 -27.39 29.37
CA GLY A 50 26.42 -27.48 30.83
C GLY A 50 24.95 -27.38 31.25
N TYR A 51 24.23 -26.35 30.77
CA TYR A 51 22.80 -26.21 31.04
C TYR A 51 21.94 -27.37 30.50
N LEU A 52 22.24 -27.91 29.32
CA LEU A 52 21.55 -29.09 28.81
C LEU A 52 21.78 -30.31 29.73
N ALA A 53 23.00 -30.51 30.24
CA ALA A 53 23.30 -31.57 31.20
C ALA A 53 22.57 -31.35 32.54
N ASP A 54 22.69 -30.16 33.14
CA ASP A 54 22.03 -29.76 34.40
C ASP A 54 20.50 -29.96 34.35
N MET A 55 19.89 -29.72 33.19
CA MET A 55 18.45 -29.82 32.97
C MET A 55 17.94 -31.25 32.71
N GLY A 56 18.84 -32.25 32.63
CA GLY A 56 18.52 -33.65 32.35
C GLY A 56 18.50 -34.04 30.87
N PHE A 57 19.19 -33.28 30.01
CA PHE A 57 19.22 -33.47 28.55
C PHE A 57 20.65 -33.63 27.94
N PRO A 58 21.60 -34.37 28.55
CA PRO A 58 22.94 -34.54 27.97
C PRO A 58 22.93 -35.16 26.55
N GLN A 59 21.90 -35.93 26.20
CA GLN A 59 21.68 -36.49 24.85
C GLN A 59 21.36 -35.45 23.76
N LEU A 60 21.12 -34.19 24.13
CA LEU A 60 20.93 -33.07 23.20
C LEU A 60 22.22 -32.27 22.95
N VAL A 61 23.32 -32.58 23.63
CA VAL A 61 24.63 -32.00 23.34
C VAL A 61 25.05 -32.41 21.92
N GLY A 62 25.43 -31.42 21.10
CA GLY A 62 25.73 -31.66 19.68
C GLY A 62 24.51 -31.99 18.81
N LYS A 63 23.31 -31.52 19.17
CA LYS A 63 22.12 -31.53 18.31
C LYS A 63 21.77 -30.12 17.84
N ASP A 64 21.50 -29.99 16.55
CA ASP A 64 21.14 -28.70 15.94
C ASP A 64 19.75 -28.21 16.36
N PHE A 65 18.86 -29.10 16.79
CA PHE A 65 17.51 -28.79 17.24
C PHE A 65 17.22 -29.34 18.64
N VAL A 66 16.47 -28.57 19.43
CA VAL A 66 15.98 -28.94 20.76
C VAL A 66 14.47 -28.70 20.89
N PRO A 67 13.73 -29.50 21.68
CA PRO A 67 12.29 -29.31 21.86
C PRO A 67 11.98 -28.06 22.69
N GLU A 68 10.79 -27.50 22.48
CA GLU A 68 10.31 -26.26 23.12
C GLU A 68 10.43 -26.24 24.66
N ASN A 69 10.24 -27.38 25.34
CA ASN A 69 10.40 -27.48 26.79
C ASN A 69 11.86 -27.26 27.26
N VAL A 70 12.84 -27.44 26.39
CA VAL A 70 14.26 -27.13 26.62
C VAL A 70 14.51 -25.64 26.36
N PHE A 71 13.92 -25.06 25.31
CA PHE A 71 13.95 -23.61 25.08
C PHE A 71 13.44 -22.83 26.30
N TYR A 72 12.29 -23.19 26.87
CA TYR A 72 11.74 -22.53 28.07
C TYR A 72 12.64 -22.65 29.30
N ARG A 73 13.47 -23.68 29.41
CA ARG A 73 14.42 -23.85 30.52
C ARG A 73 15.71 -23.07 30.28
N LEU A 74 16.17 -23.01 29.02
CA LEU A 74 17.30 -22.19 28.60
C LEU A 74 16.99 -20.70 28.71
N SER A 75 15.78 -20.24 28.39
CA SER A 75 15.40 -18.83 28.51
C SER A 75 15.40 -18.33 29.96
N MET A 76 15.09 -19.21 30.93
CA MET A 76 15.24 -18.97 32.38
C MET A 76 16.71 -18.99 32.87
N LYS A 77 17.68 -19.19 31.98
CA LYS A 77 19.12 -19.08 32.24
C LYS A 77 19.80 -18.00 31.39
N GLY A 78 19.07 -17.39 30.46
CA GLY A 78 19.55 -16.32 29.58
C GLY A 78 19.69 -14.99 30.31
N GLU A 79 20.67 -14.19 29.89
CA GLU A 79 21.00 -12.87 30.45
C GLU A 79 20.80 -11.73 29.41
N SER A 80 20.29 -12.04 28.20
CA SER A 80 19.95 -11.02 27.20
C SER A 80 18.68 -10.25 27.54
N GLU A 81 18.52 -9.06 26.96
CA GLU A 81 17.28 -8.26 27.01
C GLU A 81 16.05 -9.07 26.59
N ALA A 82 16.18 -9.93 25.57
CA ALA A 82 15.12 -10.83 25.12
C ALA A 82 14.79 -11.93 26.15
N ALA A 83 15.81 -12.51 26.79
CA ALA A 83 15.62 -13.48 27.87
C ALA A 83 14.95 -12.84 29.09
N ILE A 84 15.40 -11.65 29.51
CA ILE A 84 14.82 -10.88 30.61
C ILE A 84 13.36 -10.51 30.31
N SER A 85 13.07 -10.04 29.09
CA SER A 85 11.71 -9.71 28.64
C SER A 85 10.78 -10.93 28.67
N PHE A 86 11.28 -12.10 28.27
CA PHE A 86 10.55 -13.37 28.39
C PHE A 86 10.33 -13.76 29.86
N GLN A 87 11.37 -13.68 30.70
CA GLN A 87 11.30 -13.99 32.13
C GLN A 87 10.26 -13.12 32.84
N SER A 88 10.30 -11.79 32.67
CA SER A 88 9.31 -10.85 33.21
C SER A 88 7.90 -11.18 32.73
N LYS A 89 7.70 -11.40 31.42
CA LYS A 89 6.36 -11.76 30.92
C LYS A 89 5.83 -13.07 31.54
N VAL A 90 6.68 -14.07 31.73
CA VAL A 90 6.29 -15.31 32.39
C VAL A 90 5.99 -15.10 33.88
N ALA A 91 6.82 -14.33 34.59
CA ALA A 91 6.75 -14.14 36.04
C ALA A 91 5.64 -13.18 36.48
N ASP A 92 5.39 -12.10 35.73
CA ASP A 92 4.54 -10.98 36.12
C ASP A 92 3.14 -11.03 35.46
N GLU A 93 3.04 -11.55 34.23
CA GLU A 93 1.79 -11.66 33.47
C GLU A 93 1.24 -13.09 33.48
N ILE A 94 1.99 -14.06 32.91
CA ILE A 94 1.46 -15.39 32.57
C ILE A 94 1.20 -16.24 33.83
N LEU A 95 2.21 -16.47 34.67
CA LEU A 95 2.03 -17.29 35.88
C LEU A 95 1.05 -16.67 36.90
N PRO A 96 1.02 -15.33 37.11
CA PRO A 96 0.00 -14.69 37.93
C PRO A 96 -1.41 -14.73 37.33
N ALA A 97 -1.56 -14.76 36.00
CA ALA A 97 -2.86 -15.02 35.37
C ALA A 97 -3.31 -16.45 35.66
N ILE A 98 -2.49 -17.47 35.30
CA ILE A 98 -2.82 -18.89 35.54
C ILE A 98 -3.16 -19.16 37.01
N ARG A 99 -2.43 -18.55 37.96
CA ARG A 99 -2.72 -18.67 39.40
C ARG A 99 -4.12 -18.15 39.80
N ARG A 100 -4.66 -17.15 39.08
CA ARG A 100 -5.97 -16.53 39.39
C ARG A 100 -7.13 -17.20 38.64
N THR A 101 -6.94 -17.59 37.39
CA THR A 101 -8.01 -18.05 36.48
C THR A 101 -7.91 -19.52 36.09
N GLY A 102 -6.84 -20.22 36.46
CA GLY A 102 -6.53 -21.60 36.03
C GLY A 102 -6.01 -21.70 34.58
N THR A 103 -6.02 -20.60 33.83
CA THR A 103 -5.66 -20.54 32.40
C THR A 103 -4.92 -19.24 32.08
N TYR A 104 -4.14 -19.24 30.99
CA TYR A 104 -3.70 -18.01 30.34
C TYR A 104 -4.24 -18.01 28.92
N SER A 105 -4.96 -16.95 28.57
CA SER A 105 -5.46 -16.69 27.22
C SER A 105 -4.90 -15.36 26.77
N VAL A 106 -4.12 -15.36 25.68
CA VAL A 106 -3.79 -14.12 24.97
C VAL A 106 -5.12 -13.48 24.54
N PRO A 107 -5.35 -12.18 24.78
CA PRO A 107 -6.60 -11.53 24.43
C PRO A 107 -6.76 -11.42 22.91
N THR A 108 -7.31 -12.46 22.30
CA THR A 108 -8.14 -12.29 21.10
C THR A 108 -9.29 -11.36 21.48
N LEU A 109 -9.70 -10.49 20.55
CA LEU A 109 -10.81 -9.57 20.78
C LEU A 109 -12.05 -10.37 21.21
N THR A 110 -12.55 -10.12 22.42
CA THR A 110 -13.83 -10.70 22.85
C THR A 110 -14.92 -10.33 21.84
N PRO A 111 -16.01 -11.11 21.68
CA PRO A 111 -17.05 -10.81 20.70
C PRO A 111 -17.57 -9.36 20.79
N ASN A 112 -17.66 -8.81 22.00
CA ASN A 112 -18.06 -7.42 22.24
C ASN A 112 -16.98 -6.39 21.82
N GLN A 113 -15.69 -6.69 22.01
CA GLN A 113 -14.59 -5.83 21.53
C GLN A 113 -14.44 -5.91 20.00
N ALA A 114 -14.62 -7.09 19.41
CA ALA A 114 -14.64 -7.27 17.96
C ALA A 114 -15.82 -6.50 17.33
N MET A 115 -17.01 -6.58 17.94
CA MET A 115 -18.17 -5.76 17.58
C MET A 115 -17.88 -4.27 17.73
N ALA A 116 -17.25 -3.82 18.83
CA ALA A 116 -16.91 -2.41 19.03
C ALA A 116 -15.93 -1.87 17.97
N VAL A 117 -14.90 -2.64 17.61
CA VAL A 117 -13.94 -2.29 16.55
C VAL A 117 -14.64 -2.26 15.19
N ALA A 118 -15.50 -3.24 14.88
CA ALA A 118 -16.29 -3.25 13.65
C ALA A 118 -17.23 -2.03 13.56
N LEU A 119 -17.91 -1.67 14.67
CA LEU A 119 -18.77 -0.49 14.74
C LEU A 119 -17.97 0.81 14.52
N GLN A 120 -16.80 0.96 15.16
CA GLN A 120 -15.90 2.09 14.91
C GLN A 120 -15.47 2.18 13.45
N GLN A 121 -15.08 1.05 12.84
CA GLN A 121 -14.73 1.00 11.42
C GLN A 121 -15.91 1.38 10.52
N THR A 122 -17.14 0.94 10.81
CA THR A 122 -18.32 1.37 10.04
C THR A 122 -18.62 2.85 10.21
N ALA A 123 -18.41 3.43 11.40
CA ALA A 123 -18.58 4.87 11.62
C ALA A 123 -17.53 5.70 10.86
N GLU A 124 -16.28 5.25 10.81
CA GLU A 124 -15.23 5.87 9.98
C GLU A 124 -15.51 5.73 8.48
N MET A 125 -16.11 4.62 8.03
CA MET A 125 -16.55 4.48 6.63
C MET A 125 -17.71 5.44 6.31
N MET A 126 -18.67 5.59 7.22
CA MET A 126 -19.81 6.51 7.06
C MET A 126 -19.40 7.99 6.97
N THR A 127 -18.28 8.41 7.56
CA THR A 127 -17.74 9.77 7.38
C THR A 127 -16.86 9.89 6.14
N ARG A 128 -16.04 8.87 5.83
CA ARG A 128 -15.12 8.91 4.67
C ARG A 128 -15.81 8.79 3.32
N VAL A 129 -16.93 8.05 3.21
CA VAL A 129 -17.62 7.88 1.91
C VAL A 129 -18.17 9.22 1.36
N PRO A 130 -18.95 10.03 2.12
CA PRO A 130 -19.38 11.35 1.64
C PRO A 130 -18.23 12.32 1.34
N GLU A 131 -17.13 12.25 2.11
CA GLU A 131 -15.92 13.00 1.80
C GLU A 131 -15.31 12.59 0.45
N LEU A 132 -15.26 11.29 0.14
CA LEU A 132 -14.73 10.79 -1.12
C LEU A 132 -15.66 11.13 -2.30
N GLU A 133 -16.97 11.03 -2.13
CA GLU A 133 -17.96 11.43 -3.14
C GLU A 133 -17.83 12.92 -3.51
N SER A 134 -17.72 13.82 -2.52
CA SER A 134 -17.50 15.26 -2.78
C SER A 134 -16.15 15.56 -3.46
N LYS A 135 -15.12 14.74 -3.18
CA LYS A 135 -13.81 14.83 -3.85
C LYS A 135 -13.87 14.33 -5.29
N ILE A 136 -14.61 13.25 -5.56
CA ILE A 136 -14.86 12.73 -6.91
C ILE A 136 -15.61 13.78 -7.74
N GLU A 137 -16.74 14.30 -7.26
CA GLU A 137 -17.53 15.34 -7.94
C GLU A 137 -16.67 16.60 -8.22
N THR A 138 -15.73 16.92 -7.33
CA THR A 138 -14.79 18.03 -7.50
C THR A 138 -13.66 17.74 -8.50
N VAL A 139 -13.27 16.48 -8.69
CA VAL A 139 -12.33 16.05 -9.72
C VAL A 139 -13.00 16.01 -11.09
N GLU A 140 -14.22 15.46 -11.19
CA GLU A 140 -15.01 15.41 -12.43
C GLU A 140 -15.28 16.83 -12.97
N ARG A 141 -15.80 17.74 -12.12
CA ARG A 141 -16.00 19.16 -12.47
C ARG A 141 -14.73 19.94 -12.83
N LYS A 142 -13.53 19.40 -12.55
CA LYS A 142 -12.24 19.94 -13.00
C LYS A 142 -11.81 19.31 -14.33
N LEU A 143 -12.03 18.00 -14.48
CA LEU A 143 -11.69 17.25 -15.68
C LEU A 143 -12.50 17.73 -16.90
N ASP A 144 -13.82 17.91 -16.76
CA ASP A 144 -14.68 18.42 -17.84
C ASP A 144 -14.25 19.80 -18.36
N LYS A 145 -13.66 20.63 -17.48
CA LYS A 145 -13.13 21.96 -17.81
C LYS A 145 -11.72 21.95 -18.42
N GLN A 146 -11.10 20.78 -18.58
CA GLN A 146 -9.74 20.60 -19.10
C GLN A 146 -9.66 19.63 -20.30
N ILE A 147 -10.72 18.87 -20.61
CA ILE A 147 -10.77 18.05 -21.82
C ILE A 147 -10.86 18.95 -23.06
N THR A 148 -9.81 18.94 -23.88
CA THR A 148 -9.81 19.50 -25.25
C THR A 148 -10.52 18.55 -26.23
N LEU A 149 -10.87 19.05 -27.43
CA LEU A 149 -11.61 18.26 -28.43
C LEU A 149 -10.94 16.91 -28.76
N PHE A 150 -11.70 15.82 -28.68
CA PHE A 150 -11.26 14.52 -29.19
C PHE A 150 -11.11 14.54 -30.72
N SER A 151 -10.37 13.60 -31.31
CA SER A 151 -10.06 13.58 -32.75
C SER A 151 -11.29 13.64 -33.67
N GLY A 152 -12.40 12.99 -33.29
CA GLY A 152 -13.68 13.08 -34.00
C GLY A 152 -14.37 14.44 -33.87
N GLU A 153 -14.23 15.10 -32.72
CA GLU A 153 -14.77 16.43 -32.44
C GLU A 153 -13.97 17.53 -33.16
N GLN A 154 -12.64 17.40 -33.20
CA GLN A 154 -11.75 18.22 -34.04
C GLN A 154 -12.14 18.10 -35.53
N ARG A 155 -12.39 16.87 -36.01
CA ARG A 155 -12.84 16.62 -37.40
C ARG A 155 -14.20 17.26 -37.67
N ARG A 156 -15.15 17.20 -36.73
CA ARG A 156 -16.47 17.84 -36.85
C ARG A 156 -16.35 19.36 -36.94
N LEU A 157 -15.54 19.98 -36.08
CA LEU A 157 -15.29 21.42 -36.13
C LEU A 157 -14.59 21.83 -37.43
N GLN A 158 -13.59 21.06 -37.88
CA GLN A 158 -12.92 21.28 -39.17
C GLN A 158 -13.90 21.16 -40.36
N GLN A 159 -14.86 20.24 -40.31
CA GLN A 159 -15.91 20.10 -41.32
C GLN A 159 -16.84 21.32 -41.35
N ALA A 160 -17.28 21.83 -40.19
CA ALA A 160 -18.10 23.05 -40.12
C ALA A 160 -17.34 24.28 -40.67
N ILE A 161 -16.06 24.45 -40.29
CA ILE A 161 -15.18 25.51 -40.80
C ILE A 161 -15.05 25.43 -42.33
N ASN A 162 -14.80 24.23 -42.87
CA ASN A 162 -14.73 24.01 -44.32
C ASN A 162 -16.06 24.32 -45.02
N GLN A 163 -17.19 23.87 -44.47
CA GLN A 163 -18.51 24.12 -45.03
C GLN A 163 -18.83 25.62 -45.05
N ARG A 164 -18.61 26.34 -43.94
CA ARG A 164 -18.86 27.79 -43.86
C ARG A 164 -18.04 28.58 -44.88
N VAL A 165 -16.73 28.29 -44.99
CA VAL A 165 -15.86 28.99 -45.94
C VAL A 165 -16.25 28.67 -47.39
N CYS A 166 -16.68 27.44 -47.69
CA CYS A 166 -17.19 27.08 -49.02
C CYS A 166 -18.55 27.73 -49.37
N ILE A 167 -19.41 28.00 -48.38
CA ILE A 167 -20.69 28.71 -48.55
C ILE A 167 -20.47 30.20 -48.81
N ILE A 168 -19.49 30.81 -48.13
CA ILE A 168 -19.17 32.24 -48.26
C ILE A 168 -18.48 32.54 -49.60
N GLU A 169 -17.60 31.64 -50.06
CA GLU A 169 -16.78 31.85 -51.26
C GLU A 169 -16.71 30.58 -52.12
N PRO A 170 -17.34 30.54 -53.30
CA PRO A 170 -17.24 29.43 -54.25
C PRO A 170 -15.83 29.20 -54.83
N ILE A 171 -15.02 30.24 -54.99
CA ILE A 171 -13.73 30.20 -55.68
C ILE A 171 -12.62 29.65 -54.76
N LYS A 172 -11.95 28.58 -55.19
CA LYS A 172 -10.99 27.84 -54.34
C LYS A 172 -9.75 28.66 -53.93
N SER A 173 -9.27 29.59 -54.75
CA SER A 173 -8.08 30.41 -54.46
C SER A 173 -8.30 31.39 -53.31
N GLU A 174 -9.42 32.11 -53.32
CA GLU A 174 -9.68 33.22 -52.37
C GLU A 174 -10.00 32.75 -50.95
N ARG A 175 -10.38 31.48 -50.78
CA ARG A 175 -10.65 30.84 -49.48
C ARG A 175 -9.45 30.89 -48.52
N ALA A 176 -8.22 31.01 -49.02
CA ALA A 176 -7.01 30.96 -48.20
C ALA A 176 -6.99 32.02 -47.08
N GLU A 177 -7.45 33.24 -47.36
CA GLU A 177 -7.51 34.32 -46.36
C GLU A 177 -8.74 34.18 -45.45
N LEU A 178 -9.88 33.69 -45.96
CA LEU A 178 -11.07 33.39 -45.15
C LEU A 178 -10.76 32.34 -44.07
N PHE A 179 -10.05 31.26 -44.41
CA PHE A 179 -9.57 30.28 -43.44
C PHE A 179 -8.63 30.92 -42.40
N ARG A 180 -7.75 31.85 -42.80
CA ARG A 180 -6.84 32.53 -41.85
C ARG A 180 -7.58 33.45 -40.89
N GLN A 181 -8.60 34.17 -41.36
CA GLN A 181 -9.45 35.00 -40.50
C GLN A 181 -10.25 34.12 -39.52
N LEU A 182 -11.03 33.15 -40.01
CA LEU A 182 -11.86 32.30 -39.16
C LEU A 182 -11.05 31.52 -38.10
N HIS A 183 -9.89 30.96 -38.47
CA HIS A 183 -9.00 30.32 -37.47
C HIS A 183 -8.37 31.32 -36.48
N ARG A 184 -8.20 32.60 -36.85
CA ARG A 184 -7.73 33.63 -35.92
C ARG A 184 -8.84 34.03 -34.95
N ASP A 185 -10.05 34.22 -35.45
CA ASP A 185 -11.19 34.66 -34.66
C ASP A 185 -11.61 33.61 -33.62
N ILE A 186 -11.60 32.32 -33.98
CA ILE A 186 -11.83 31.22 -33.03
C ILE A 186 -10.75 31.23 -31.92
N LYS A 187 -9.48 31.37 -32.28
CA LYS A 187 -8.40 31.41 -31.30
C LYS A 187 -8.49 32.60 -30.36
N ASN A 188 -8.79 33.79 -30.89
CA ASN A 188 -8.95 35.00 -30.11
C ASN A 188 -10.18 34.93 -29.18
N ARG A 189 -11.31 34.38 -29.66
CA ARG A 189 -12.58 34.36 -28.93
C ARG A 189 -12.66 33.29 -27.83
N TRP A 190 -11.93 32.18 -27.98
CA TRP A 190 -11.82 31.13 -26.94
C TRP A 190 -10.46 31.10 -26.23
N ALA A 191 -9.58 32.07 -26.49
CA ALA A 191 -8.24 32.18 -25.90
C ALA A 191 -7.35 30.92 -26.05
N VAL A 192 -7.43 30.24 -27.20
CA VAL A 192 -6.72 28.98 -27.49
C VAL A 192 -5.60 29.13 -28.52
N ALA A 193 -4.52 28.34 -28.39
CA ALA A 193 -3.37 28.37 -29.31
C ALA A 193 -3.68 27.79 -30.70
N SER A 194 -4.61 26.82 -30.76
CA SER A 194 -5.18 26.20 -31.96
C SER A 194 -6.69 26.03 -31.80
N TYR A 195 -7.45 26.01 -32.90
CA TYR A 195 -8.87 25.63 -32.89
C TYR A 195 -9.10 24.18 -32.43
N LYS A 196 -8.04 23.36 -32.42
CA LYS A 196 -8.06 21.98 -31.90
C LYS A 196 -8.04 21.92 -30.36
N ASP A 197 -7.55 22.97 -29.72
CA ASP A 197 -7.36 23.04 -28.27
C ASP A 197 -8.60 23.62 -27.57
N VAL A 198 -9.68 23.88 -28.32
CA VAL A 198 -11.00 24.23 -27.82
C VAL A 198 -11.44 23.18 -26.79
N LEU A 199 -12.00 23.64 -25.66
CA LEU A 199 -12.53 22.76 -24.63
C LEU A 199 -13.81 22.08 -25.12
N ARG A 200 -14.02 20.83 -24.71
CA ARG A 200 -15.13 19.99 -25.16
C ARG A 200 -16.51 20.58 -24.84
N GLN A 201 -16.65 21.23 -23.69
CA GLN A 201 -17.85 21.99 -23.29
C GLN A 201 -18.20 23.12 -24.30
N ASP A 202 -17.18 23.75 -24.90
CA ASP A 202 -17.31 24.92 -25.78
C ASP A 202 -17.59 24.56 -27.24
N LEU A 203 -17.46 23.28 -27.63
CA LEU A 203 -17.62 22.80 -29.01
C LEU A 203 -18.93 23.27 -29.66
N GLN A 204 -20.06 23.25 -28.94
CA GLN A 204 -21.33 23.73 -29.48
C GLN A 204 -21.34 25.25 -29.70
N GLY A 205 -20.67 26.01 -28.83
CA GLY A 205 -20.51 27.47 -28.96
C GLY A 205 -19.64 27.84 -30.15
N VAL A 206 -18.53 27.13 -30.37
CA VAL A 206 -17.65 27.33 -31.53
C VAL A 206 -18.37 26.97 -32.83
N ILE A 207 -19.10 25.84 -32.90
CA ILE A 207 -19.86 25.46 -34.09
C ILE A 207 -20.91 26.54 -34.43
N ARG A 208 -21.74 26.97 -33.46
CA ARG A 208 -22.73 28.04 -33.68
C ARG A 208 -22.09 29.35 -34.16
N TYR A 209 -20.90 29.68 -33.68
CA TYR A 209 -20.16 30.87 -34.13
C TYR A 209 -19.61 30.70 -35.55
N VAL A 210 -19.07 29.53 -35.89
CA VAL A 210 -18.66 29.19 -37.26
C VAL A 210 -19.85 29.31 -38.21
N ASP A 211 -21.00 28.72 -37.86
CA ASP A 211 -22.21 28.76 -38.68
C ASP A 211 -22.72 30.19 -38.90
N ALA A 212 -22.50 31.10 -37.95
CA ALA A 212 -22.86 32.51 -38.03
C ALA A 212 -21.73 33.44 -38.55
N TRP A 213 -20.51 32.94 -38.79
CA TRP A 213 -19.33 33.79 -39.04
C TRP A 213 -19.40 34.55 -40.36
N VAL A 214 -18.94 35.80 -40.37
CA VAL A 214 -18.89 36.68 -41.54
C VAL A 214 -17.48 37.29 -41.62
N PRO A 215 -16.80 37.27 -42.78
CA PRO A 215 -15.44 37.78 -42.91
C PRO A 215 -15.39 39.30 -42.83
N ILE A 216 -14.29 39.81 -42.28
CA ILE A 216 -13.95 41.22 -42.37
C ILE A 216 -13.35 41.45 -43.76
N LYS A 217 -14.18 41.98 -44.68
CA LYS A 217 -13.69 42.52 -45.95
C LYS A 217 -12.78 43.70 -45.67
N LYS A 218 -11.49 43.56 -46.01
CA LYS A 218 -10.63 44.72 -46.21
C LYS A 218 -11.06 45.39 -47.52
N PHE A 219 -11.35 46.68 -47.43
CA PHE A 219 -11.37 47.58 -48.58
C PHE A 219 -9.92 47.98 -48.92
#